data_AF-A0A1B5Z9H8-F1
#
_entry.id   AF-A0A1B5Z9H8-F1
#
_cell.length_a   1.000
_cell.length_b   1.000
_cell.length_c   1.000
_cell.angle_alpha   90.00
_cell.angle_beta   90.00
_cell.angle_gamma   90.00
#
_symmetry.space_group_name_H-M   'P 1'
#
loop_
_entity.id
_entity.type
_entity.pdbx_description
1 polymer ?
#
loop_
_entity_poly.entity_id
_entity_poly.type
_entity_poly.pdbx_seq_one_letter_code
_entity_poly.pdbx_strand_id
1 'polypeptide(L)'
;WRIGSGDNIRVMHDPWLRGSANRWVPSPQPAGVYQLSARDLLHENYKAWNIVKVRNLFSRDVAEKILETPLVSSVHEDKVVWEEERNGCYSVKSGYKLAMRYLIEDVSRLVLDCWKDEWNVLS
;
A
#
# COMPACT_ATOMS: atom_id res chain seq x y z
N TRP A 1 -4.10 -1.64 3.60
CA TRP A 1 -5.26 -1.31 4.45
C TRP A 1 -6.57 -1.36 3.66
N ARG A 2 -7.68 -1.66 4.34
CA ARG A 2 -9.06 -1.31 3.95
C ARG A 2 -9.51 -0.24 4.94
N ILE A 3 -9.89 0.90 4.41
CA ILE A 3 -10.27 2.07 5.22
C ILE A 3 -11.73 1.91 5.62
N GLY A 4 -12.00 1.89 6.91
CA GLY A 4 -13.31 1.89 7.55
C GLY A 4 -13.63 3.31 8.02
N SER A 5 -13.48 3.56 9.32
CA SER A 5 -13.65 4.89 9.91
C SER A 5 -12.47 5.83 9.62
N GLY A 6 -11.26 5.27 9.46
CA GLY A 6 -10.02 6.01 9.22
C GLY A 6 -9.30 6.49 10.48
N ASP A 7 -9.85 6.22 11.67
CA ASP A 7 -9.29 6.70 12.95
C ASP A 7 -7.97 6.01 13.30
N ASN A 8 -7.79 4.75 12.87
CA ASN A 8 -6.63 3.94 13.24
C ASN A 8 -5.50 4.01 12.21
N ILE A 9 -5.62 4.88 11.20
CA ILE A 9 -4.67 4.99 10.10
C ILE A 9 -4.02 6.36 10.17
N ARG A 10 -2.75 6.43 10.55
CA ARG A 10 -1.98 7.68 10.61
C ARG A 10 -1.39 7.98 9.24
N VAL A 11 -1.71 9.15 8.70
CA VAL A 11 -1.45 9.51 7.30
C VAL A 11 0.03 9.37 6.93
N MET A 12 0.91 9.85 7.82
CA MET A 12 2.37 9.85 7.59
C MET A 12 3.10 8.64 8.19
N HIS A 13 2.43 7.82 9.00
CA HIS A 13 3.08 6.77 9.79
C HIS A 13 2.65 5.35 9.42
N ASP A 14 1.64 5.19 8.56
CA ASP A 14 1.16 3.90 8.10
C ASP A 14 1.25 3.78 6.55
N PRO A 15 1.53 2.59 6.00
CA PRO A 15 1.57 2.37 4.54
C PRO A 15 0.17 2.08 3.97
N TRP A 16 -0.68 3.11 3.90
CA TRP A 16 -2.11 2.95 3.63
C TRP A 16 -2.58 3.25 2.21
N LEU A 17 -1.75 3.88 1.37
CA LEU A 17 -2.09 4.16 -0.03
C LEU A 17 -2.23 2.85 -0.82
N ARG A 18 -3.19 2.79 -1.75
CA ARG A 18 -3.37 1.65 -2.67
C ARG A 18 -2.79 1.95 -4.05
N GLY A 19 -2.43 0.89 -4.78
CA GLY A 19 -2.07 0.98 -6.20
C GLY A 19 -0.65 1.47 -6.49
N SER A 20 0.05 2.04 -5.51
CA SER A 20 1.45 2.44 -5.62
C SER A 20 2.40 1.35 -5.11
N ALA A 21 3.54 1.20 -5.79
CA ALA A 21 4.65 0.36 -5.29
C ALA A 21 5.14 0.84 -3.92
N ASN A 22 5.06 2.16 -3.68
CA ASN A 22 5.28 2.77 -2.39
C ASN A 22 3.95 3.21 -1.76
N ARG A 23 3.51 2.53 -0.71
CA ARG A 23 2.22 2.77 -0.03
C ARG A 23 2.27 3.87 1.03
N TRP A 24 3.44 4.47 1.23
CA TRP A 24 3.64 5.59 2.13
C TRP A 24 3.33 6.90 1.43
N VAL A 25 2.83 7.87 2.19
CA VAL A 25 2.79 9.26 1.73
C VAL A 25 4.25 9.75 1.61
N PRO A 26 4.70 10.22 0.42
CA PRO A 26 6.06 10.69 0.24
C PRO A 26 6.37 11.88 1.15
N SER A 27 7.54 11.85 1.81
CA SER A 27 8.09 12.98 2.55
C SER A 27 9.05 13.80 1.67
N PRO A 28 9.28 15.09 1.97
CA PRO A 28 8.73 15.86 3.10
C PRO A 28 7.31 16.39 2.84
N GLN A 29 6.53 16.56 3.92
CA GLN A 29 5.19 17.20 3.90
C GLN A 29 5.13 18.34 4.93
N PRO A 30 4.15 19.25 4.87
CA PRO A 30 3.98 20.31 5.88
C PRO A 30 3.83 19.73 7.29
N ALA A 31 4.38 20.38 8.32
CA ALA A 31 4.38 19.86 9.69
C ALA A 31 2.97 19.51 10.22
N GLY A 32 1.94 20.24 9.79
CA GLY A 32 0.55 20.02 10.19
C GLY A 32 -0.03 18.66 9.77
N VAL A 33 0.54 17.96 8.79
CA VAL A 33 -0.03 16.68 8.30
C VAL A 33 0.43 15.45 9.07
N TYR A 34 1.49 15.55 9.88
CA TYR A 34 2.08 14.38 10.55
C TYR A 34 1.20 13.79 11.65
N GLN A 35 0.33 14.61 12.24
CA GLN A 35 -0.61 14.19 13.28
C GLN A 35 -1.97 13.75 12.72
N LEU A 36 -2.17 13.84 11.39
CA LEU A 36 -3.45 13.53 10.79
C LEU A 36 -3.67 12.02 10.69
N SER A 37 -4.92 11.63 10.91
CA SER A 37 -5.47 10.32 10.59
C SER A 37 -6.17 10.35 9.22
N ALA A 38 -6.46 9.18 8.65
CA ALA A 38 -7.27 9.09 7.44
C ALA A 38 -8.68 9.65 7.66
N ARG A 39 -9.22 9.55 8.89
CA ARG A 39 -10.51 10.15 9.27
C ARG A 39 -10.53 11.66 9.02
N ASP A 40 -9.44 12.35 9.34
CA ASP A 40 -9.35 13.81 9.18
C ASP A 40 -9.47 14.25 7.71
N LEU A 41 -9.17 13.35 6.77
CA LEU A 41 -9.24 13.57 5.33
C LEU A 41 -10.62 13.21 4.73
N LEU A 42 -11.50 12.57 5.50
CA LEU A 42 -12.86 12.22 5.08
C LEU A 42 -13.86 13.35 5.34
N HIS A 43 -15.05 13.25 4.74
CA HIS A 43 -16.21 14.00 5.16
C HIS A 43 -16.73 13.50 6.51
N GLU A 44 -17.21 14.42 7.35
CA GLU A 44 -17.69 14.10 8.70
C GLU A 44 -18.93 13.18 8.67
N ASN A 45 -19.87 13.47 7.76
CA ASN A 45 -21.20 12.87 7.73
C ASN A 45 -21.32 11.63 6.84
N TYR A 46 -20.38 11.42 5.92
CA TYR A 46 -20.44 10.31 4.98
C TYR A 46 -19.05 9.88 4.54
N LYS A 47 -18.96 8.62 4.09
CA LYS A 47 -17.69 8.00 3.75
C LYS A 47 -17.25 8.37 2.33
N ALA A 48 -16.67 9.55 2.19
CA ALA A 48 -15.94 9.98 1.01
C ALA A 48 -14.78 10.88 1.39
N TRP A 49 -13.77 10.95 0.52
CA TRP A 49 -12.68 11.90 0.68
C TRP A 49 -13.17 13.34 0.56
N ASN A 50 -12.72 14.20 1.47
CA ASN A 50 -12.91 15.64 1.33
C ASN A 50 -11.88 16.19 0.35
N ILE A 51 -12.25 16.23 -0.93
CA ILE A 51 -11.37 16.61 -2.05
C ILE A 51 -10.70 17.97 -1.81
N VAL A 52 -11.46 18.96 -1.34
CA VAL A 52 -10.95 20.31 -1.09
C VAL A 52 -9.89 20.28 0.01
N LYS A 53 -10.18 19.60 1.12
CA LYS A 53 -9.25 19.46 2.24
C LYS A 53 -7.96 18.75 1.82
N VAL A 54 -8.07 17.62 1.12
CA VAL A 54 -6.92 16.84 0.64
C VAL A 54 -6.03 17.69 -0.29
N ARG A 55 -6.62 18.40 -1.26
CA ARG A 55 -5.86 19.25 -2.20
C ARG A 55 -5.23 20.48 -1.55
N ASN A 56 -5.78 20.95 -0.43
CA ASN A 56 -5.20 22.07 0.32
C ASN A 56 -4.03 21.64 1.22
N LEU A 57 -4.01 20.38 1.67
CA LEU A 57 -3.00 19.87 2.61
C LEU A 57 -1.79 19.23 1.93
N PHE A 58 -1.98 18.65 0.74
CA PHE A 58 -0.96 17.87 0.06
C PHE A 58 -0.65 18.43 -1.34
N SER A 59 0.57 18.19 -1.81
CA SER A 59 0.93 18.42 -3.23
C SER A 59 -0.01 17.65 -4.17
N ARG A 60 -0.14 18.12 -5.42
CA ARG A 60 -1.03 17.51 -6.43
C ARG A 60 -0.83 15.99 -6.53
N ASP A 61 0.40 15.53 -6.72
CA ASP A 61 0.70 14.12 -6.94
C ASP A 61 0.36 13.24 -5.73
N VAL A 62 0.51 13.79 -4.52
CA VAL A 62 0.15 13.08 -3.27
C VAL A 62 -1.36 13.08 -3.07
N ALA A 63 -2.01 14.21 -3.32
CA ALA A 63 -3.45 14.34 -3.26
C ALA A 63 -4.15 13.36 -4.22
N GLU A 64 -3.65 13.20 -5.44
CA GLU A 64 -4.19 12.26 -6.43
C GLU A 64 -4.14 10.81 -5.89
N LYS A 65 -3.00 10.37 -5.36
CA LYS A 65 -2.86 9.02 -4.77
C LYS A 65 -3.80 8.78 -3.58
N ILE A 66 -3.98 9.79 -2.73
CA ILE A 66 -4.93 9.73 -1.62
C ILE A 66 -6.36 9.55 -2.16
N LEU A 67 -6.76 10.37 -3.13
CA LEU A 67 -8.10 10.36 -3.70
C LEU A 67 -8.40 9.08 -4.50
N GLU A 68 -7.40 8.48 -5.11
CA GLU A 68 -7.50 7.18 -5.80
C GLU A 68 -7.64 6.00 -4.83
N THR A 69 -7.30 6.18 -3.55
CA THR A 69 -7.43 5.11 -2.57
C THR A 69 -8.90 4.80 -2.32
N PRO A 70 -9.37 3.57 -2.63
CA PRO A 70 -10.79 3.27 -2.68
C PRO A 70 -11.40 3.18 -1.28
N LEU A 71 -12.58 3.78 -1.15
CA LEU A 71 -13.44 3.69 0.03
C LEU A 71 -14.60 2.74 -0.27
N VAL A 72 -14.60 1.59 0.39
CA VAL A 72 -15.68 0.59 0.24
C VAL A 72 -16.74 0.87 1.30
N SER A 73 -17.98 1.13 0.90
CA SER A 73 -19.08 1.51 1.82
C SER A 73 -19.41 0.42 2.85
N SER A 74 -19.27 -0.86 2.50
CA SER A 74 -19.53 -1.98 3.41
C SER A 74 -18.47 -2.19 4.50
N VAL A 75 -17.32 -1.53 4.39
CA VAL A 75 -16.25 -1.61 5.39
C VAL A 75 -16.47 -0.53 6.44
N HIS A 76 -16.71 -0.91 7.69
CA HIS A 76 -16.98 0.04 8.77
C HIS A 76 -15.74 0.25 9.67
N GLU A 77 -14.92 -0.78 9.81
CA GLU A 77 -13.71 -0.75 10.65
C GLU A 77 -12.44 -0.79 9.79
N ASP A 78 -11.40 -0.10 10.24
CA ASP A 78 -10.08 -0.13 9.60
C ASP A 78 -9.47 -1.52 9.73
N LYS A 79 -8.97 -2.07 8.62
CA LYS A 79 -8.32 -3.39 8.60
C LYS A 79 -7.02 -3.37 7.83
N VAL A 80 -5.98 -3.98 8.39
CA VAL A 80 -4.77 -4.33 7.64
C VAL A 80 -5.14 -5.46 6.68
N VAL A 81 -4.72 -5.33 5.42
CA VAL A 81 -5.04 -6.29 4.35
C VAL A 81 -3.74 -6.66 3.67
N TRP A 82 -3.54 -7.96 3.45
CA TRP A 82 -2.34 -8.51 2.82
C TRP A 82 -2.35 -8.24 1.30
N GLU A 83 -1.17 -8.06 0.70
CA GLU A 83 -1.04 -7.66 -0.72
C GLU A 83 -1.74 -8.61 -1.71
N GLU A 84 -1.74 -9.91 -1.42
CA GLU A 84 -2.35 -10.93 -2.28
C GLU A 84 -3.86 -11.12 -2.02
N GLU A 85 -4.44 -10.41 -1.05
CA GLU A 85 -5.88 -10.47 -0.76
C GLU A 85 -6.69 -9.58 -1.71
N ARG A 86 -6.77 -9.99 -2.98
CA ARG A 86 -7.65 -9.36 -3.98
C ARG A 86 -9.13 -9.44 -3.58
N ASN A 87 -9.50 -10.46 -2.81
CA ASN A 87 -10.87 -10.87 -2.48
C ASN A 87 -11.11 -11.06 -0.97
N GLY A 88 -10.11 -10.79 -0.11
CA GLY A 88 -10.30 -10.72 1.34
C GLY A 88 -10.36 -12.04 2.10
N CYS A 89 -9.96 -13.15 1.49
CA CYS A 89 -9.81 -14.43 2.17
C CYS A 89 -8.36 -14.92 2.02
N TYR A 90 -7.57 -14.79 3.08
CA TYR A 90 -6.36 -15.59 3.21
C TYR A 90 -6.72 -17.07 3.25
N SER A 91 -6.02 -17.89 2.47
CA SER A 91 -6.09 -19.34 2.56
C SER A 91 -4.68 -19.90 2.63
N VAL A 92 -4.49 -21.03 3.30
CA VAL A 92 -3.19 -21.74 3.32
C VAL A 92 -2.68 -21.96 1.89
N LYS A 93 -3.58 -22.19 0.94
CA LYS A 93 -3.27 -22.36 -0.49
C LYS A 93 -2.72 -21.08 -1.15
N SER A 94 -3.26 -19.90 -0.85
CA SER A 94 -2.73 -18.63 -1.38
C SER A 94 -1.38 -18.29 -0.74
N GLY A 95 -1.22 -18.54 0.56
CA GLY A 95 0.06 -18.44 1.26
C GLY A 95 1.14 -19.33 0.63
N TYR A 96 0.83 -20.62 0.40
CA TYR A 96 1.76 -21.56 -0.24
C TYR A 96 2.13 -21.14 -1.67
N LYS A 97 1.17 -20.69 -2.48
CA LYS A 97 1.45 -20.19 -3.84
C LYS A 97 2.38 -18.98 -3.83
N LEU A 98 2.23 -18.09 -2.85
CA LEU A 98 3.12 -16.94 -2.70
C LEU A 98 4.53 -17.39 -2.29
N ALA A 99 4.65 -18.24 -1.28
CA ALA A 99 5.93 -18.80 -0.86
C ALA A 99 6.66 -19.52 -2.02
N MET A 100 5.92 -20.31 -2.80
CA MET A 100 6.48 -20.99 -3.98
C MET A 100 6.96 -20.02 -5.06
N ARG A 101 6.27 -18.90 -5.31
CA ARG A 101 6.75 -17.88 -6.27
C ARG A 101 8.11 -17.31 -5.84
N TYR A 102 8.24 -16.95 -4.56
CA TYR A 102 9.51 -16.45 -4.03
C TYR A 102 10.63 -17.49 -4.12
N LEU A 103 10.35 -18.75 -3.77
CA LEU A 103 11.34 -19.82 -3.88
C LEU A 103 11.78 -20.05 -5.33
N ILE A 104 10.85 -20.01 -6.29
CA ILE A 104 11.17 -20.16 -7.72
C ILE A 104 12.00 -18.97 -8.22
N GLU A 105 11.65 -17.74 -7.87
CA GLU A 105 12.42 -16.55 -8.25
C GLU A 105 13.84 -16.58 -7.67
N ASP A 106 13.99 -17.00 -6.41
CA ASP A 106 15.28 -17.10 -5.74
C ASP A 106 16.16 -18.19 -6.35
N VAL A 107 15.60 -19.39 -6.59
CA VAL A 107 16.29 -20.46 -7.32
C VAL A 107 16.67 -20.01 -8.73
N SER A 108 15.80 -19.27 -9.43
CA SER A 108 16.10 -18.80 -10.78
C SER A 108 17.26 -17.79 -10.79
N ARG A 109 17.36 -16.91 -9.78
CA ARG A 109 18.51 -15.99 -9.63
C ARG A 109 19.79 -16.76 -9.35
N LEU A 110 19.76 -17.71 -8.41
CA LEU A 110 20.93 -18.52 -8.06
C LEU A 110 21.46 -19.30 -9.27
N VAL A 111 20.57 -19.86 -10.09
CA VAL A 111 20.94 -20.56 -11.33
C VAL A 111 21.52 -19.60 -12.37
N LEU A 112 20.95 -18.41 -12.54
CA LEU A 112 21.46 -17.38 -13.45
C LEU A 112 22.85 -16.87 -13.04
N ASP A 113 23.08 -16.66 -11.74
CA ASP A 113 24.36 -16.20 -11.22
C ASP A 113 25.43 -17.30 -11.36
N CYS A 114 25.07 -18.55 -11.07
CA CYS A 114 25.93 -19.72 -11.28
C CYS A 114 26.39 -19.84 -12.74
N TRP A 115 25.47 -19.69 -13.69
CA TRP A 115 25.82 -19.71 -15.11
C TRP A 115 26.74 -18.55 -15.51
N LYS A 116 26.55 -17.34 -14.98
CA LYS A 116 27.47 -16.23 -15.29
C LYS A 116 28.91 -16.51 -14.83
N ASP A 117 29.07 -17.15 -13.67
CA ASP A 117 30.38 -17.50 -13.16
C ASP A 117 31.06 -18.58 -14.02
N GLU A 118 30.31 -19.54 -14.54
CA GLU A 118 30.83 -20.57 -15.46
C GLU A 118 31.34 -19.98 -16.79
N TRP A 119 30.63 -19.01 -17.37
CA TRP A 119 31.05 -18.38 -18.64
C TRP A 119 32.24 -17.43 -18.50
N ASN A 120 32.44 -16.80 -17.33
CA ASN A 120 33.58 -15.92 -17.07
C ASN A 120 34.90 -16.67 -16.87
N VAL A 121 34.86 -17.97 -16.59
CA VAL A 121 36.07 -18.82 -16.39
C VAL A 121 36.59 -19.40 -17.71
N LEU A 122 35.78 -19.35 -18.78
CA LEU A 122 36.11 -19.90 -20.10
C LEU A 122 36.51 -18.84 -21.15
N SER A 123 36.62 -17.56 -20.76
CA SER A 123 37.15 -16.45 -21.58
C SER A 123 38.48 -15.95 -21.04
#